data_AF-A0A085LJ44-F1
#
_entry.id   AF-A0A085LJ44-F1
#
_cell.length_a   1.000
_cell.length_b   1.000
_cell.length_c   1.000
_cell.angle_alpha   90.00
_cell.angle_beta   90.00
_cell.angle_gamma   90.00
#
_symmetry.space_group_name_H-M   'P 1'
#
loop_
_entity.id
_entity.type
_entity.pdbx_description
1 polymer ?
#
loop_
_entity_poly.entity_id
_entity_poly.type
_entity_poly.pdbx_seq_one_letter_code
_entity_poly.pdbx_strand_id
1 'polypeptide(L)'
;KGLNFVPCPRAPPILDIIASFEHGLSSIEQNRASEVKSAIINLLLRHRFIQNPNLDHSDMTALRNLKAENERMITKADKGNVAVVIDRSTYIEKMNNLWTTPPIAPCALILQIIHEKHYDLYFSTMQGNPKKKNFPD
;
A
#
# COMPACT_ATOMS: atom_id res chain seq x y z
N LYS A 1 -2.87 14.41 -9.07
CA LYS A 1 -1.60 13.67 -8.88
C LYS A 1 -1.85 12.66 -7.77
N GLY A 2 -1.69 11.36 -8.03
CA GLY A 2 -1.80 10.35 -6.97
C GLY A 2 -0.71 10.59 -5.93
N LEU A 3 -1.04 10.42 -4.65
CA LEU A 3 -0.05 10.56 -3.58
C LEU A 3 0.86 9.33 -3.64
N ASN A 4 2.03 9.46 -4.28
CA ASN A 4 3.01 8.38 -4.43
C ASN A 4 3.75 8.13 -3.10
N PHE A 5 3.02 7.66 -2.09
CA PHE A 5 3.55 7.36 -0.75
C PHE A 5 4.23 5.99 -0.63
N VAL A 6 4.36 5.23 -1.73
CA VAL A 6 5.09 3.96 -1.73
C VAL A 6 6.58 4.30 -1.59
N PRO A 7 7.24 4.04 -0.46
CA PRO A 7 8.62 4.47 -0.27
C PRO A 7 9.53 3.81 -1.30
N CYS A 8 10.39 4.60 -1.97
CA CYS A 8 11.42 4.06 -2.84
C CYS A 8 12.31 3.09 -2.05
N PRO A 9 12.54 1.86 -2.54
CA PRO A 9 13.39 0.88 -1.86
C PRO A 9 14.84 1.38 -1.78
N ARG A 10 15.53 1.01 -0.68
CA ARG A 10 16.93 1.42 -0.44
C ARG A 10 17.93 0.75 -1.38
N ALA A 11 17.56 -0.36 -2.00
CA ALA A 11 18.39 -1.05 -2.96
C ALA A 11 17.48 -1.72 -3.99
N PRO A 12 17.95 -1.89 -5.24
CA PRO A 12 17.25 -2.72 -6.19
C PRO A 12 17.18 -4.16 -5.66
N PRO A 13 16.05 -4.86 -5.85
CA PRO A 13 15.90 -6.25 -5.40
C PRO A 13 16.64 -7.20 -6.35
N ILE A 14 17.97 -7.19 -6.29
CA ILE A 14 18.84 -7.93 -7.23
C ILE A 14 18.52 -9.42 -7.25
N LEU A 15 18.28 -10.03 -6.08
CA LEU A 15 17.97 -11.45 -5.99
C LEU A 15 16.64 -11.80 -6.66
N ASP A 16 15.60 -10.97 -6.47
CA ASP A 16 14.30 -11.20 -7.10
C ASP A 16 14.39 -11.06 -8.63
N ILE A 17 15.18 -10.10 -9.10
CA ILE A 17 15.46 -9.92 -10.53
C ILE A 17 16.16 -11.18 -11.08
N ILE A 18 17.23 -11.64 -10.43
CA ILE A 18 17.97 -12.84 -10.85
C ILE A 18 17.04 -14.07 -10.85
N ALA A 19 16.31 -14.30 -9.75
CA ALA A 19 15.40 -15.42 -9.62
C ALA A 19 14.31 -15.42 -10.70
N SER A 20 13.74 -14.25 -11.00
CA SER A 20 12.74 -14.09 -12.06
C SER A 20 13.31 -14.45 -13.44
N PHE A 21 14.53 -13.99 -13.75
CA PHE A 21 15.20 -14.34 -15.00
C PHE A 21 15.62 -15.80 -15.05
N GLU A 22 16.18 -16.37 -13.99
CA GLU A 22 16.55 -17.79 -13.94
C GLU A 22 15.32 -18.69 -14.15
N HIS A 23 14.20 -18.33 -13.52
CA HIS A 23 12.94 -19.03 -13.71
C HIS A 23 12.44 -18.91 -15.15
N GLY A 24 12.41 -17.70 -15.72
CA GLY A 24 11.96 -17.46 -17.09
C GLY A 24 12.85 -18.10 -18.16
N LEU A 25 14.14 -18.29 -17.88
CA LEU A 25 15.10 -18.93 -18.78
C LEU A 25 15.19 -20.46 -18.61
N SER A 26 14.49 -21.04 -17.63
CA SER A 26 14.58 -22.47 -17.30
C SER A 26 14.10 -23.39 -18.43
N SER A 27 13.21 -22.92 -19.31
CA SER A 27 12.64 -23.69 -20.42
C SER A 27 13.27 -23.39 -21.78
N ILE A 28 14.33 -22.57 -21.83
CA ILE A 28 14.97 -22.11 -23.08
C ILE A 28 16.24 -22.93 -23.34
N GLU A 29 16.64 -23.05 -24.61
CA GLU A 29 17.92 -23.64 -25.00
C GLU A 29 19.10 -23.00 -24.25
N GLN A 30 20.00 -23.84 -23.74
CA GLN A 30 21.08 -23.44 -22.84
C GLN A 30 22.01 -22.35 -23.41
N ASN A 31 22.28 -22.38 -24.72
CA ASN A 31 23.13 -21.38 -25.37
C ASN A 31 22.50 -19.99 -25.36
N ARG A 32 21.20 -19.90 -25.69
CA ARG A 32 20.46 -18.64 -25.65
C ARG A 32 20.25 -18.16 -24.22
N ALA A 33 20.00 -19.09 -23.30
CA ALA A 33 19.88 -18.76 -21.87
C ALA A 33 21.19 -18.19 -21.30
N SER A 34 22.35 -18.72 -21.70
CA SER A 34 23.66 -18.23 -21.22
C SER A 34 23.98 -16.84 -21.75
N GLU A 35 23.65 -16.54 -23.01
CA GLU A 35 23.78 -15.20 -23.60
C GLU A 35 22.97 -14.16 -22.82
N VAL A 36 21.69 -14.45 -22.55
CA VAL A 36 20.81 -13.55 -21.80
C VAL A 36 21.29 -13.37 -20.36
N LYS A 37 21.71 -14.45 -19.69
CA LYS A 37 22.31 -14.38 -18.35
C LYS A 37 23.54 -13.48 -18.33
N SER A 38 24.44 -13.64 -19.30
CA SER A 38 25.64 -12.80 -19.42
C SER A 38 25.30 -11.33 -19.63
N ALA A 39 24.32 -11.02 -20.47
CA ALA A 39 23.86 -9.65 -20.70
C ALA A 39 23.29 -9.01 -19.41
N ILE A 40 22.49 -9.75 -18.64
CA ILE A 40 21.91 -9.26 -17.38
C ILE A 40 22.99 -9.07 -16.32
N ILE A 41 23.92 -10.01 -16.16
CA ILE A 41 25.05 -9.86 -15.21
C ILE A 41 25.83 -8.59 -15.55
N ASN A 42 26.17 -8.39 -16.82
CA ASN A 42 26.86 -7.17 -17.26
C ASN A 42 26.07 -5.89 -16.98
N LEU A 43 24.75 -5.91 -17.21
CA LEU A 43 23.87 -4.79 -16.89
C LEU A 43 23.87 -4.49 -15.39
N LEU A 44 23.67 -5.50 -14.55
CA LEU A 44 23.61 -5.36 -13.10
C LEU A 44 24.95 -4.89 -12.51
N LEU A 45 26.08 -5.38 -13.02
CA LEU A 45 27.41 -4.96 -12.58
C LEU A 45 27.75 -3.51 -12.98
N ARG A 46 27.28 -3.06 -14.15
CA ARG A 46 27.54 -1.69 -14.63
C ARG A 46 26.54 -0.68 -14.08
N HIS A 47 25.35 -1.13 -13.70
CA HIS A 47 24.28 -0.26 -13.25
C HIS A 47 24.61 0.35 -11.88
N ARG A 48 24.81 1.66 -11.85
CA ARG A 48 24.92 2.43 -10.61
C ARG A 48 23.53 2.85 -10.16
N PHE A 49 23.00 2.15 -9.16
CA PHE A 49 21.72 2.53 -8.58
C PHE A 49 21.81 3.89 -7.88
N ILE A 50 20.93 4.80 -8.28
CA ILE A 50 20.75 6.10 -7.65
C ILE A 50 19.37 6.08 -7.01
N GLN A 51 19.33 6.21 -5.68
CA GLN A 51 18.07 6.42 -4.99
C GLN A 51 17.54 7.81 -5.31
N ASN A 52 16.38 7.87 -5.92
CA ASN A 52 15.60 9.09 -6.04
C ASN A 52 14.45 8.99 -5.03
N PRO A 53 14.64 9.43 -3.78
CA PRO A 53 13.60 9.35 -2.77
C PRO A 53 12.40 10.17 -3.21
N ASN A 54 11.24 9.53 -3.23
CA ASN A 54 9.96 10.16 -3.54
C ASN A 54 9.31 10.80 -2.31
N LEU A 55 9.91 10.62 -1.13
CA LEU A 55 9.43 11.12 0.16
C LEU A 55 10.55 11.86 0.86
N ASP A 56 10.20 12.95 1.53
CA ASP A 56 11.13 13.67 2.38
C ASP A 56 11.47 12.87 3.65
N HIS A 57 12.54 13.26 4.34
CA HIS A 57 12.95 12.65 5.60
C HIS A 57 11.86 12.75 6.67
N SER A 58 11.13 13.86 6.70
CA SER A 58 10.00 14.07 7.62
C SER A 58 8.88 13.05 7.37
N ASP A 59 8.45 12.90 6.12
CA ASP A 59 7.45 11.90 5.70
C ASP A 59 7.91 10.47 6.00
N MET A 60 9.17 10.15 5.72
CA MET A 60 9.74 8.83 6.01
C MET A 60 9.79 8.54 7.51
N THR A 61 10.05 9.55 8.33
CA THR A 61 10.05 9.43 9.80
C THR A 61 8.62 9.21 10.31
N ALA A 62 7.67 10.00 9.81
CA ALA A 62 6.26 9.86 10.14
C ALA A 62 5.75 8.45 9.80
N LEU A 63 6.05 7.94 8.59
CA LEU A 63 5.68 6.59 8.17
C LEU A 63 6.33 5.49 9.03
N ARG A 64 7.58 5.67 9.49
CA ARG A 64 8.22 4.72 10.39
C ARG A 64 7.57 4.71 11.76
N ASN A 65 7.27 5.89 12.32
CA ASN A 65 6.62 6.00 13.62
C ASN A 65 5.22 5.38 13.57
N LEU A 66 4.44 5.70 12.54
CA LEU A 66 3.12 5.11 12.31
C LEU A 66 3.16 3.58 12.13
N LYS A 67 4.24 3.03 11.55
CA LYS A 67 4.43 1.56 11.44
C LYS A 67 4.88 0.92 12.75
N ALA A 68 5.55 1.66 13.63
CA ALA A 68 6.03 1.18 14.93
C ALA A 68 4.93 1.20 16.00
N GLU A 69 3.94 2.06 15.85
CA GLU A 69 2.75 2.12 16.71
C GLU A 69 1.89 0.85 16.55
N ASN A 70 1.88 -0.02 17.56
CA ASN A 70 1.07 -1.24 17.53
C ASN A 70 -0.43 -1.01 17.74
N GLU A 71 -0.80 0.17 18.27
CA GLU A 71 -2.19 0.58 18.51
C GLU A 71 -2.97 0.83 17.22
N ARG A 72 -2.29 1.19 16.13
CA ARG A 72 -2.90 1.45 14.82
C ARG A 72 -2.42 0.44 13.79
N MET A 73 -3.34 -0.04 12.95
CA MET A 73 -3.02 -0.89 11.81
C MET A 73 -3.24 -0.11 10.51
N ILE A 74 -2.29 -0.26 9.58
CA ILE A 74 -2.37 0.32 8.23
C ILE A 74 -2.64 -0.82 7.25
N THR A 75 -3.76 -0.78 6.54
CA THR A 75 -4.12 -1.79 5.54
C THR A 75 -4.35 -1.15 4.17
N LYS A 76 -4.27 -1.96 3.11
CA LYS A 76 -4.69 -1.51 1.77
C LYS A 76 -6.20 -1.27 1.77
N ALA A 77 -6.63 -0.15 1.21
CA ALA A 77 -8.03 0.06 0.90
C ALA A 77 -8.41 -0.73 -0.36
N ASP A 78 -9.70 -1.02 -0.49
CA ASP A 78 -10.29 -1.66 -1.69
C ASP A 78 -10.25 -0.71 -2.91
N LYS A 79 -10.26 0.60 -2.68
CA LYS A 79 -10.22 1.63 -3.73
C LYS A 79 -8.85 2.27 -3.90
N GLY A 80 -8.17 1.92 -4.99
CA GLY A 80 -6.99 2.63 -5.51
C GLY A 80 -5.82 2.70 -4.53
N ASN A 81 -4.83 3.58 -4.81
CA ASN A 81 -3.65 3.83 -3.97
C ASN A 81 -3.97 4.53 -2.63
N VAL A 82 -5.01 4.07 -1.93
CA VAL A 82 -5.44 4.55 -0.62
C VAL A 82 -5.10 3.48 0.42
N ALA A 83 -4.65 3.94 1.58
CA ALA A 83 -4.46 3.10 2.76
C ALA A 83 -5.49 3.46 3.82
N VAL A 84 -5.98 2.45 4.55
CA VAL A 84 -6.86 2.65 5.70
C VAL A 84 -6.02 2.56 6.96
N VAL A 85 -6.13 3.56 7.84
CA VAL A 85 -5.55 3.54 9.19
C VAL A 85 -6.69 3.23 10.15
N ILE A 86 -6.55 2.15 10.92
CA ILE A 86 -7.59 1.65 11.83
C ILE A 86 -7.00 1.53 13.23
N ASP A 87 -7.74 1.97 14.24
CA ASP A 87 -7.41 1.67 15.63
C ASP A 87 -7.63 0.17 15.93
N ARG A 88 -6.60 -0.49 16.44
CA ARG A 88 -6.59 -1.94 16.64
C ARG A 88 -7.59 -2.36 17.70
N SER A 89 -7.73 -1.59 18.78
CA SER A 89 -8.65 -1.93 19.88
C SER A 89 -10.11 -1.85 19.41
N THR A 90 -10.47 -0.76 18.73
CA THR A 90 -11.77 -0.55 18.12
C THR A 90 -12.08 -1.61 17.06
N TYR A 91 -11.08 -2.00 16.26
CA TYR A 91 -11.23 -3.06 15.28
C TYR A 91 -11.55 -4.40 15.93
N ILE A 92 -10.78 -4.81 16.95
CA ILE A 92 -10.99 -6.07 17.67
C ILE A 92 -12.35 -6.08 18.37
N GLU A 93 -12.72 -4.98 19.02
CA GLU A 93 -14.03 -4.83 19.67
C GLU A 93 -15.18 -4.98 18.67
N LYS A 94 -15.15 -4.21 17.57
CA LYS A 94 -16.17 -4.31 16.51
C LYS A 94 -16.22 -5.72 15.93
N MET A 95 -15.07 -6.32 15.67
CA MET A 95 -14.99 -7.68 15.13
C MET A 95 -15.62 -8.68 16.12
N ASN A 96 -15.23 -8.66 17.39
CA ASN A 96 -15.78 -9.55 18.42
C ASN A 96 -17.30 -9.36 18.61
N ASN A 97 -17.79 -8.12 18.55
CA ASN A 97 -19.22 -7.84 18.60
C ASN A 97 -19.94 -8.48 17.40
N LEU A 98 -19.39 -8.37 16.18
CA LEU A 98 -19.94 -9.01 14.98
C LEU A 98 -19.95 -10.55 15.10
N TRP A 99 -18.89 -11.15 15.65
CA TRP A 99 -18.79 -12.61 15.85
C TRP A 99 -19.72 -13.14 16.94
N THR A 100 -20.08 -12.31 17.93
CA THR A 100 -20.88 -12.72 19.10
C THR A 100 -22.38 -12.48 18.89
N THR A 101 -22.76 -11.61 17.95
CA THR A 101 -24.17 -11.46 17.54
C THR A 101 -24.67 -12.68 16.73
N PRO A 102 -25.83 -13.28 17.07
CA PRO A 102 -26.41 -14.41 16.32
C PRO A 102 -26.79 -14.01 14.87
N PRO A 103 -26.95 -14.98 13.96
CA PRO A 103 -26.77 -14.75 12.53
C PRO A 103 -28.01 -14.06 11.93
N ILE A 104 -27.93 -12.76 11.72
CA ILE A 104 -28.55 -12.20 10.52
C ILE A 104 -27.66 -12.70 9.38
N ALA A 105 -28.24 -13.53 8.52
CA ALA A 105 -27.56 -14.33 7.50
C ALA A 105 -26.21 -13.73 7.00
N PRO A 106 -25.11 -14.52 6.96
CA PRO A 106 -23.75 -14.02 6.73
C PRO A 106 -23.57 -13.19 5.45
N CYS A 107 -24.49 -13.28 4.48
CA CYS A 107 -24.49 -12.49 3.25
C CYS A 107 -25.02 -11.04 3.42
N ALA A 108 -25.88 -10.75 4.39
CA ALA A 108 -26.44 -9.42 4.59
C ALA A 108 -25.45 -8.47 5.29
N LEU A 109 -24.53 -9.01 6.08
CA LEU A 109 -23.62 -8.26 6.94
C LEU A 109 -22.42 -7.64 6.19
N ILE A 110 -21.91 -8.32 5.15
CA ILE A 110 -20.84 -7.77 4.31
C ILE A 110 -21.35 -6.52 3.57
N LEU A 111 -22.59 -6.54 3.08
CA LEU A 111 -23.22 -5.38 2.45
C LEU A 111 -23.44 -4.24 3.44
N GLN A 112 -23.87 -4.53 4.68
CA GLN A 112 -24.08 -3.50 5.71
C GLN A 112 -22.76 -2.81 6.10
N ILE A 113 -21.68 -3.57 6.32
CA ILE A 113 -20.37 -3.02 6.70
C ILE A 113 -19.76 -2.21 5.54
N ILE A 114 -19.88 -2.69 4.30
CA ILE A 114 -19.41 -1.93 3.13
C ILE A 114 -20.23 -0.64 2.96
N HIS A 115 -21.55 -0.70 3.15
CA HIS A 115 -22.42 0.48 3.03
C HIS A 115 -22.11 1.50 4.14
N GLU A 116 -22.07 1.11 5.42
CA GLU A 116 -21.78 2.02 6.54
C GLU A 116 -20.41 2.70 6.40
N LYS A 117 -19.38 1.93 6.02
CA LYS A 117 -18.02 2.46 5.76
C LYS A 117 -17.99 3.44 4.59
N HIS A 118 -18.84 3.25 3.58
CA HIS A 118 -18.94 4.18 2.46
C HIS A 118 -19.60 5.50 2.91
N TYR A 119 -20.61 5.48 3.77
CA TYR A 119 -21.26 6.70 4.28
C TYR A 119 -20.35 7.52 5.20
N ASP A 120 -19.59 6.88 6.09
CA ASP A 120 -18.66 7.58 7.00
C ASP A 120 -17.52 8.26 6.24
N LEU A 121 -17.01 7.63 5.17
CA LEU A 121 -15.96 8.21 4.32
C LEU A 121 -16.47 9.42 3.50
N TYR A 122 -17.73 9.38 3.07
CA TYR A 122 -18.40 10.49 2.40
C TYR A 122 -18.74 11.64 3.37
N PHE A 123 -19.15 11.34 4.61
CA PHE A 123 -19.46 12.39 5.59
C PHE A 123 -18.21 13.12 6.08
N SER A 124 -17.10 12.42 6.29
CA SER A 124 -15.83 13.03 6.71
C SER A 124 -15.19 13.90 5.62
N THR A 125 -15.36 13.55 4.34
CA THR A 125 -14.92 14.39 3.22
C THR A 125 -15.80 15.63 3.02
N MET A 126 -17.08 15.58 3.43
CA MET A 126 -18.01 16.72 3.35
C MET A 126 -17.91 17.71 4.53
N GLN A 127 -17.34 17.31 5.68
CA GLN A 127 -17.17 18.19 6.85
C GLN A 127 -15.80 18.90 6.92
N GLY A 128 -14.94 18.72 5.92
CA GLY A 128 -13.68 19.45 5.79
C GLY A 128 -13.81 20.80 5.08
N ASN A 129 -13.97 21.88 5.87
CA ASN A 129 -13.56 23.29 5.61
C ASN A 129 -14.66 24.36 5.32
N PRO A 130 -15.21 25.05 6.34
CA PRO A 130 -15.83 26.36 6.16
C PRO A 130 -14.78 27.47 6.27
N LYS A 131 -14.06 27.77 5.17
CA LYS A 131 -13.28 29.01 5.07
C LYS A 131 -14.01 30.03 4.21
N LYS A 132 -14.51 31.06 4.90
CA LYS A 132 -15.09 32.31 4.44
C LYS A 132 -14.37 32.88 3.20
N LYS A 133 -15.14 33.26 2.17
CA LYS A 133 -14.75 34.32 1.22
C LYS A 133 -15.88 35.34 1.17
N ASN A 134 -15.62 36.48 1.82
CA ASN A 134 -16.33 37.72 1.54
C ASN A 134 -15.91 38.19 0.14
N PHE A 135 -16.87 38.59 -0.69
CA PHE A 135 -16.63 39.37 -1.91
C PHE A 135 -16.94 40.84 -1.60
N PRO A 136 -16.09 41.80 -1.97
CA PRO A 136 -16.56 43.13 -2.33
C PRO A 136 -16.87 43.19 -3.82
N ASP A 137 -17.81 44.08 -4.17
CA ASP A 137 -18.33 44.34 -5.52
C ASP A 137 -17.26 44.76 -6.54
#